data_AF-A0A497QXT3-F1
#
_entry.id   AF-A0A497QXT3-F1
#
_cell.length_a   1.000
_cell.length_b   1.000
_cell.length_c   1.000
_cell.angle_alpha   90.00
_cell.angle_beta   90.00
_cell.angle_gamma   90.00
#
_symmetry.space_group_name_H-M   'P 1'
#
loop_
_entity.id
_entity.type
_entity.pdbx_description
1 polymer ?
#
loop_
_entity_poly.entity_id
_entity_poly.type
_entity_poly.pdbx_seq_one_letter_code
_entity_poly.pdbx_strand_id
1 'polypeptide(L)'
;MTEKNITLPVPKTKGEVSLEEALTQRATQRTFSLQEITLKTVVQLLWALQGTTKKEQVSEEKVIYHRAAPTPGRSYPLVVHLVME
;
A
#
# COMPACT_ATOMS: atom_id res chain seq x y z
N MET A 1 -25.32 -7.67 1.47
CA MET A 1 -24.67 -6.77 0.50
C MET A 1 -23.68 -7.61 -0.27
N THR A 2 -23.79 -7.68 -1.60
CA THR A 2 -22.92 -8.53 -2.42
C THR A 2 -21.53 -7.90 -2.46
N GLU A 3 -20.52 -8.53 -1.87
CA GLU A 3 -19.14 -8.04 -1.91
C GLU A 3 -18.61 -8.14 -3.35
N LYS A 4 -18.56 -7.01 -4.05
CA LYS A 4 -17.93 -6.90 -5.36
C LYS A 4 -16.43 -6.74 -5.16
N ASN A 5 -15.68 -7.83 -5.32
CA ASN A 5 -14.22 -7.80 -5.28
C ASN A 5 -13.64 -7.23 -6.58
N ILE A 6 -12.65 -6.34 -6.47
CA ILE A 6 -11.92 -5.77 -7.59
C ILE A 6 -10.50 -6.32 -7.58
N THR A 7 -10.09 -6.96 -8.68
CA THR A 7 -8.71 -7.41 -8.83
C THR A 7 -7.79 -6.22 -9.06
N LEU A 8 -6.79 -6.08 -8.20
CA LEU A 8 -5.80 -5.02 -8.28
C LEU A 8 -4.55 -5.50 -9.04
N PRO A 9 -3.90 -4.65 -9.86
CA PRO A 9 -2.59 -4.96 -10.43
C PRO A 9 -1.52 -5.17 -9.35
N VAL A 10 -0.40 -5.77 -9.74
CA VAL A 10 0.77 -5.92 -8.86
C VAL A 10 1.49 -4.57 -8.69
N PRO A 11 1.86 -4.17 -7.46
CA PRO A 11 2.60 -2.93 -7.21
C PRO A 11 4.05 -3.03 -7.71
N LYS A 12 4.67 -1.88 -8.02
CA LYS A 12 6.11 -1.80 -8.32
C LYS A 12 6.90 -1.81 -7.01
N THR A 13 7.95 -2.63 -6.95
CA THR A 13 8.86 -2.72 -5.78
C THR A 13 10.19 -1.99 -6.00
N LYS A 14 10.49 -1.57 -7.24
CA LYS A 14 11.63 -0.71 -7.57
C LYS A 14 11.14 0.71 -7.81
N GLY A 15 11.64 1.65 -7.01
CA GLY A 15 11.35 3.08 -7.16
C GLY A 15 12.09 3.71 -8.34
N GLU A 16 11.55 4.82 -8.84
CA GLU A 16 12.17 5.66 -9.88
C GLU A 16 13.00 6.80 -9.27
N VAL A 17 12.78 7.11 -7.99
CA VAL A 17 13.55 8.07 -7.19
C VAL A 17 14.11 7.37 -5.95
N SER A 18 15.18 7.91 -5.39
CA SER A 18 15.73 7.47 -4.11
C SER A 18 14.80 7.83 -2.94
N LEU A 19 15.03 7.20 -1.78
CA LEU A 19 14.31 7.53 -0.55
C LEU A 19 14.63 8.96 -0.10
N GLU A 20 15.88 9.37 -0.24
CA GLU A 20 16.40 10.68 0.12
C GLU A 20 15.75 11.78 -0.72
N GLU A 21 15.61 11.59 -2.03
CA GLU A 21 14.89 12.50 -2.92
C GLU A 21 13.41 12.61 -2.53
N ALA A 22 12.76 11.48 -2.26
CA ALA A 22 11.35 11.45 -1.86
C ALA A 22 11.11 12.20 -0.54
N LEU A 23 11.99 12.02 0.46
CA LEU A 23 11.91 12.72 1.73
C LEU A 23 12.17 14.23 1.59
N THR A 24 13.13 14.60 0.74
CA THR A 24 13.47 16.01 0.47
C THR A 24 12.32 16.75 -0.23
N GLN A 25 11.64 16.08 -1.17
CA GLN A 25 10.53 16.67 -1.95
C GLN A 25 9.18 16.60 -1.22
N ARG A 26 9.08 15.90 -0.09
CA ARG A 26 7.81 15.67 0.61
C ARG A 26 7.23 16.98 1.16
N ALA A 27 6.09 17.39 0.61
CA ALA A 27 5.28 18.51 1.09
C ALA A 27 3.80 18.11 1.22
N THR A 28 3.05 18.80 2.08
CA THR A 28 1.59 18.63 2.16
C THR A 28 0.93 19.46 1.06
N GLN A 29 0.30 18.80 0.10
CA GLN A 29 -0.46 19.46 -0.97
C GLN A 29 -1.96 19.46 -0.64
N ARG A 30 -2.63 20.59 -0.88
CA ARG A 30 -4.09 20.75 -0.65
C ARG A 30 -4.86 21.21 -1.88
N THR A 31 -4.16 21.40 -3.00
CA THR A 31 -4.76 21.73 -4.29
C THR A 31 -4.52 20.56 -5.24
N PHE A 32 -5.61 20.01 -5.78
CA PHE A 32 -5.58 18.83 -6.65
C PHE A 32 -6.16 19.19 -8.02
N SER A 33 -5.69 18.50 -9.07
CA SER A 33 -6.33 18.59 -10.38
C SER A 33 -7.67 17.83 -10.37
N LEU A 34 -8.53 18.12 -11.35
CA LEU A 34 -9.75 17.35 -11.61
C LEU A 34 -9.48 15.99 -12.27
N GLN A 35 -8.21 15.69 -12.58
CA GLN A 35 -7.83 14.44 -13.22
C GLN A 35 -7.84 13.32 -12.19
N GLU A 36 -8.63 12.28 -12.45
CA GLU A 36 -8.64 11.08 -11.62
C GLU A 36 -7.26 10.41 -11.54
N ILE A 37 -6.95 9.86 -10.37
CA ILE A 37 -5.76 9.04 -10.17
C ILE A 37 -5.94 7.67 -10.83
N THR A 38 -4.88 7.16 -11.45
CA THR A 38 -4.95 5.85 -12.11
C THR A 38 -5.04 4.71 -11.10
N LEU A 39 -5.65 3.59 -11.50
CA LEU A 39 -5.69 2.38 -10.66
C LEU A 39 -4.28 1.89 -10.25
N LYS A 40 -3.28 2.09 -11.12
CA LYS A 40 -1.87 1.76 -10.81
C LYS A 40 -1.35 2.60 -9.65
N THR A 41 -1.67 3.90 -9.64
CA THR A 41 -1.32 4.82 -8.55
C THR A 41 -2.03 4.41 -7.26
N VAL A 42 -3.33 4.12 -7.33
CA VAL A 42 -4.12 3.64 -6.17
C VAL A 42 -3.47 2.39 -5.56
N VAL A 43 -3.15 1.39 -6.38
CA VAL A 43 -2.49 0.17 -5.92
C VAL A 43 -1.15 0.45 -5.26
N GLN A 44 -0.34 1.33 -5.87
CA GLN A 44 0.96 1.67 -5.31
C GLN A 44 0.82 2.31 -3.92
N LEU A 45 -0.18 3.18 -3.73
CA LEU A 45 -0.48 3.81 -2.44
C LEU A 45 -0.97 2.79 -1.41
N LEU A 46 -1.95 1.94 -1.77
CA LEU A 46 -2.45 0.89 -0.88
C LEU A 46 -1.33 -0.06 -0.44
N TRP A 47 -0.43 -0.42 -1.36
CA TRP A 47 0.72 -1.26 -1.06
C TRP A 47 1.71 -0.56 -0.13
N ALA A 48 2.03 0.72 -0.38
CA ALA A 48 2.93 1.49 0.48
C ALA A 48 2.38 1.67 1.91
N LEU A 49 1.05 1.78 2.06
CA LEU A 49 0.41 1.94 3.36
C LEU A 49 0.37 0.65 4.18
N GLN A 50 -0.19 -0.44 3.63
CA GLN A 50 -0.41 -1.71 4.35
C GLN A 50 -0.23 -2.95 3.44
N GLY A 51 0.44 -2.81 2.30
CA GLY A 51 0.72 -3.92 1.40
C GLY A 51 1.69 -4.94 1.97
N THR A 52 1.63 -6.17 1.47
CA THR A 52 2.60 -7.22 1.82
C THR A 52 3.95 -6.95 1.13
N THR A 53 5.04 -6.92 1.89
CA THR A 53 6.41 -6.75 1.39
C THR A 53 7.23 -8.03 1.44
N LYS A 54 6.93 -8.93 2.39
CA LYS A 54 7.60 -10.23 2.53
C LYS A 54 6.61 -11.29 2.99
N LYS A 55 6.78 -12.50 2.48
CA LYS A 55 6.13 -13.72 2.97
C LYS A 55 7.15 -14.53 3.76
N GLU A 56 6.77 -15.00 4.94
CA GLU A 56 7.59 -15.85 5.80
C GLU A 56 6.81 -17.14 6.08
N GLN A 57 7.36 -18.27 5.65
CA GLN A 57 6.85 -19.59 6.03
C GLN A 57 7.33 -19.92 7.44
N VAL A 58 6.41 -20.13 8.37
CA VAL A 58 6.74 -20.43 9.78
C VAL A 58 6.64 -21.92 10.07
N SER A 59 5.64 -22.59 9.49
CA SER A 59 5.44 -24.04 9.50
C SER A 59 4.67 -24.45 8.25
N GLU A 60 4.45 -25.73 7.99
CA GLU A 60 3.70 -26.21 6.81
C GLU A 60 2.31 -25.55 6.67
N GLU A 61 1.67 -25.22 7.79
CA GLU A 61 0.31 -24.65 7.82
C GLU A 61 0.28 -23.12 8.05
N LYS A 62 1.42 -22.50 8.36
CA LYS A 62 1.46 -21.09 8.80
C LYS A 62 2.38 -20.23 7.94
N VAL A 63 1.77 -19.25 7.28
CA VAL A 63 2.45 -18.18 6.54
C VAL A 63 2.16 -16.84 7.20
N ILE A 64 3.21 -16.03 7.38
CA ILE A 64 3.10 -14.65 7.85
C ILE A 64 3.37 -13.71 6.68
N TYR A 65 2.47 -12.72 6.53
CA TYR A 65 2.57 -11.67 5.53
C TYR A 65 3.02 -10.37 6.21
N HIS A 66 4.29 -10.04 6.05
CA HIS A 66 4.86 -8.80 6.58
C HIS A 66 4.33 -7.62 5.79
N ARG A 67 3.86 -6.59 6.49
CA ARG A 67 3.29 -5.38 5.91
C ARG A 67 4.37 -4.32 5.69
N ALA A 68 4.12 -3.41 4.76
CA ALA A 68 4.98 -2.25 4.50
C ALA A 68 5.14 -1.38 5.75
N ALA A 69 4.05 -1.16 6.50
CA ALA A 69 4.08 -0.51 7.79
C ALA A 69 4.41 -1.51 8.92
N PRO A 70 5.36 -1.18 9.83
CA PRO A 70 5.67 -2.03 10.98
C PRO A 70 4.53 -1.96 12.02
N THR A 71 4.31 -3.05 12.75
CA THR A 71 3.36 -3.09 13.87
C THR A 71 3.90 -3.93 15.03
N PRO A 72 3.62 -3.55 16.29
CA PRO A 72 4.00 -4.36 17.45
C PRO A 72 3.41 -5.76 17.36
N GLY A 73 4.24 -6.78 17.54
CA GLY A 73 3.81 -8.17 17.58
C GLY A 73 3.16 -8.70 16.29
N ARG A 74 3.26 -7.98 15.15
CA ARG A 74 2.59 -8.36 13.89
C ARG A 74 1.06 -8.39 14.02
N SER A 75 0.50 -7.49 14.84
CA SER A 75 -0.93 -7.41 15.16
C SER A 75 -1.79 -6.77 14.07
N TYR A 76 -1.20 -5.95 13.19
CA TYR A 76 -1.86 -5.30 12.05
C TYR A 76 -3.25 -4.69 12.35
N PRO A 77 -3.38 -3.81 13.37
CA PRO A 77 -4.69 -3.31 13.81
C PRO A 77 -5.30 -2.25 12.88
N LEU A 78 -4.53 -1.71 11.93
CA LEU A 78 -4.97 -0.62 11.05
C LEU A 78 -5.51 -1.16 9.73
N VAL A 79 -6.65 -0.60 9.30
CA VAL A 79 -7.29 -0.88 8.01
C VAL A 79 -7.23 0.37 7.13
N VAL A 80 -6.94 0.18 5.85
CA VAL A 80 -6.96 1.26 4.85
C VAL A 80 -8.27 1.20 4.09
N HIS A 81 -9.05 2.26 4.16
CA HIS A 81 -10.25 2.45 3.35
C HIS A 81 -9.95 3.45 2.24
N LEU A 82 -10.25 3.08 1.00
CA LEU A 82 -10.25 4.01 -0.13
C LEU A 82 -11.67 4.55 -0.29
N VAL A 83 -11.82 5.86 -0.11
CA VAL A 83 -13.07 6.58 -0.37
C VAL A 83 -12.94 7.29 -1.70
N MET A 84 -13.97 7.16 -2.54
CA MET A 84 -14.05 7.74 -3.87
C MET A 84 -15.33 8.57 -3.94
N GLU A 85 -15.27 9.70 -4.64
CA GLU A 85 -16.43 10.54 -4.98
C GLU A 85 -16.93 10.25 -6.39
#